data_AF-A0A966Q231-F1
#
_entry.id   AF-A0A966Q231-F1
#
_cell.length_a   1.000
_cell.length_b   1.000
_cell.length_c   1.000
_cell.angle_alpha   90.00
_cell.angle_beta   90.00
_cell.angle_gamma   90.00
#
_symmetry.space_group_name_H-M   'P 1'
#
loop_
_entity.id
_entity.type
_entity.pdbx_description
1 polymer ?
#
loop_
_entity_poly.entity_id
_entity_poly.type
_entity_poly.pdbx_seq_one_letter_code
_entity_poly.pdbx_strand_id
1 'polypeptide(L)'
;MGVQGRAIASSNIKYITIKTNEDNPKIFGWNTVDLSKRIYVVEGPIDSLFIHNAVATMDANLLVASRIIGLDNDYTFVYDNEPRNKQIVSNMNKAIAQGKDICVWPDTIKAKDINEMILSGMSAAAIQHIIDTNTFSGLQATMKLNIWSKV
;
A
#
# COMPACT_ATOMS: atom_id res chain seq x y z
N MET A 1 12.30 -0.57 16.72
CA MET A 1 11.76 0.73 16.25
C MET A 1 12.27 0.97 14.82
N GLY A 2 11.54 1.75 14.03
CA GLY A 2 11.96 2.18 12.70
C GLY A 2 11.85 3.69 12.60
N VAL A 3 12.77 4.33 11.90
CA VAL A 3 12.72 5.75 11.59
C VAL A 3 12.80 5.88 10.08
N GLN A 4 11.91 6.67 9.48
CA GLN A 4 12.01 7.05 8.07
C GLN A 4 12.29 8.54 7.97
N GLY A 5 13.38 8.90 7.30
CA GLY A 5 13.73 10.27 6.95
C GLY A 5 13.36 10.58 5.52
N ARG A 6 12.78 11.76 5.27
CA ARG A 6 12.47 12.27 3.93
C ARG A 6 13.44 13.39 3.57
N ALA A 7 14.01 13.35 2.37
CA ALA A 7 14.79 14.45 1.83
C ALA A 7 13.88 15.66 1.56
N ILE A 8 14.25 16.83 2.07
CA ILE A 8 13.49 18.09 1.89
C ILE A 8 13.90 18.80 0.59
N ALA A 9 15.19 18.73 0.23
CA ALA A 9 15.71 19.27 -1.04
C ALA A 9 15.57 18.25 -2.19
N SER A 10 15.64 18.73 -3.43
CA SER A 10 15.61 17.87 -4.62
C SER A 10 16.74 16.84 -4.58
N SER A 11 16.38 15.57 -4.46
CA SER A 11 17.28 14.42 -4.34
C SER A 11 16.70 13.23 -5.09
N ASN A 12 17.57 12.42 -5.70
CA ASN A 12 17.16 11.15 -6.32
C ASN A 12 16.67 10.14 -5.28
N ILE A 13 17.11 10.26 -4.03
CA ILE A 13 16.66 9.46 -2.90
C ILE A 13 15.68 10.32 -2.09
N LYS A 14 14.39 9.97 -2.15
CA LYS A 14 13.33 10.65 -1.41
C LYS A 14 13.23 10.19 0.05
N TYR A 15 13.49 8.91 0.31
CA TYR A 15 13.32 8.28 1.61
C TYR A 15 14.54 7.47 2.03
N ILE A 16 14.91 7.57 3.30
CA ILE A 16 15.88 6.69 3.96
C ILE A 16 15.19 6.05 5.15
N THR A 17 15.10 4.73 5.17
CA THR A 17 14.54 3.97 6.29
C THR A 17 15.66 3.38 7.13
N ILE A 18 15.79 3.82 8.38
CA ILE A 18 16.71 3.26 9.37
C ILE A 18 15.95 2.27 10.26
N LYS A 19 16.45 1.04 10.31
CA LYS A 19 15.87 -0.05 11.10
C LYS A 19 16.74 -0.27 12.34
N THR A 20 16.16 -0.20 13.55
CA THR A 20 16.92 -0.49 14.78
C THR A 20 16.90 -1.97 15.18
N ASN A 21 15.97 -2.76 14.63
CA ASN A 21 15.91 -4.22 14.75
C ASN A 21 15.07 -4.77 13.58
N GLU A 22 15.51 -5.82 12.89
CA GLU A 22 14.80 -6.43 11.75
C GLU A 22 13.62 -7.30 12.18
N ASP A 23 13.65 -7.86 13.39
CA ASP A 23 12.67 -8.88 13.84
C ASP A 23 11.37 -8.29 14.41
N ASN A 24 11.32 -6.98 14.67
CA ASN A 24 10.11 -6.37 15.20
C ASN A 24 9.13 -6.00 14.08
N PRO A 25 7.87 -6.47 14.15
CA PRO A 25 6.82 -6.05 13.23
C PRO A 25 6.62 -4.53 13.29
N LYS A 26 6.86 -3.84 12.16
CA LYS A 26 6.82 -2.38 12.03
C LYS A 26 5.57 -1.97 11.28
N ILE A 27 4.52 -1.66 12.04
CA ILE A 27 3.31 -1.07 11.46
C ILE A 27 3.18 0.35 11.98
N PHE A 28 3.32 1.31 11.07
CA PHE A 28 2.95 2.68 11.34
C PHE A 28 1.43 2.83 11.29
N GLY A 29 0.84 3.56 12.24
CA GLY A 29 -0.61 3.81 12.29
C GLY A 29 -1.45 2.70 12.95
N TRP A 30 -0.85 1.59 13.39
CA TRP A 30 -1.62 0.50 14.03
C TRP A 30 -2.40 0.98 15.26
N ASN A 31 -1.79 1.77 16.14
CA ASN A 31 -2.46 2.26 17.34
C ASN A 31 -3.61 3.26 17.08
N THR A 32 -3.88 3.61 15.81
CA THR A 32 -4.92 4.57 15.42
C THR A 32 -6.02 3.97 14.54
N VAL A 33 -5.91 2.71 14.11
CA VAL A 33 -6.94 2.10 13.26
C VAL A 33 -8.18 1.67 14.03
N ASP A 34 -9.33 1.86 13.39
CA ASP A 34 -10.63 1.37 13.80
C ASP A 34 -10.87 -0.02 13.16
N LEU A 35 -10.81 -1.07 13.98
CA LEU A 35 -10.96 -2.46 13.55
C LEU A 35 -12.39 -2.80 13.09
N SER A 36 -13.38 -1.94 13.36
CA SER A 36 -14.76 -2.13 12.86
C SER A 36 -14.94 -1.69 11.40
N LYS A 37 -13.92 -1.05 10.82
CA LYS A 37 -13.91 -0.54 9.45
C LYS A 37 -12.83 -1.24 8.64
N ARG A 38 -12.97 -1.18 7.31
CA ARG A 38 -11.92 -1.63 6.38
C ARG A 38 -10.60 -0.91 6.64
N ILE A 39 -9.53 -1.68 6.73
CA ILE A 39 -8.17 -1.20 7.00
C ILE A 39 -7.39 -1.19 5.69
N TYR A 40 -6.81 -0.06 5.34
CA TYR A 40 -5.97 0.05 4.14
C TYR A 40 -4.50 -0.16 4.52
N VAL A 41 -3.80 -1.03 3.81
CA VAL A 41 -2.39 -1.32 4.07
C VAL A 41 -1.56 -0.78 2.91
N VAL A 42 -0.64 0.13 3.18
CA VAL A 42 0.27 0.74 2.20
C VAL A 42 1.74 0.50 2.54
N GLU A 43 2.65 0.79 1.61
CA GLU A 43 4.10 0.67 1.85
C GLU A 43 4.63 1.82 2.71
N GLY A 44 4.35 3.06 2.31
CA GLY A 44 4.93 4.25 2.92
C GLY A 44 4.10 4.83 4.08
N PRO A 45 4.73 5.19 5.22
CA PRO A 45 4.07 5.95 6.28
C PRO A 45 3.43 7.25 5.80
N ILE A 46 4.08 7.98 4.88
CA ILE A 46 3.50 9.22 4.34
C ILE A 46 2.23 8.93 3.53
N ASP A 47 2.22 7.87 2.74
CA ASP A 47 1.05 7.45 1.97
C ASP A 47 -0.15 7.16 2.90
N SER A 48 0.11 6.49 4.04
CA SER A 48 -0.95 6.18 5.01
C SER A 48 -1.59 7.42 5.64
N LEU A 49 -0.90 8.57 5.67
CA LEU A 49 -1.46 9.81 6.22
C LEU A 49 -2.53 10.43 5.32
N PHE A 50 -2.60 10.03 4.04
CA PHE A 50 -3.59 10.52 3.08
C PHE A 50 -4.80 9.60 2.93
N ILE A 51 -4.77 8.39 3.51
CA ILE A 51 -5.82 7.38 3.39
C ILE A 51 -6.48 7.17 4.76
N HIS A 52 -7.81 7.20 4.80
CA HIS A 52 -8.51 7.06 6.06
C HIS A 52 -8.47 5.61 6.55
N ASN A 53 -8.23 5.40 7.84
CA ASN A 53 -8.09 4.08 8.46
C ASN A 53 -6.98 3.21 7.82
N ALA A 54 -5.81 3.82 7.59
CA ALA A 54 -4.68 3.16 6.95
C ALA A 54 -3.52 2.86 7.92
N VAL A 55 -2.76 1.84 7.57
CA VAL A 55 -1.47 1.48 8.19
C VAL A 55 -0.38 1.33 7.14
N ALA A 56 0.88 1.49 7.54
CA ALA A 56 2.02 1.29 6.64
C ALA A 56 3.05 0.29 7.17
N THR A 57 3.57 -0.57 6.28
CA THR A 57 4.55 -1.62 6.61
C THR A 57 6.01 -1.20 6.43
N MET A 58 6.26 -0.03 5.82
CA MET A 58 7.60 0.51 5.51
C MET A 58 8.42 -0.34 4.51
N ASP A 59 7.80 -1.33 3.89
CA ASP A 59 8.32 -2.17 2.80
C ASP A 59 7.18 -2.81 2.00
N ALA A 60 7.51 -3.47 0.88
CA ALA A 60 6.57 -4.09 -0.05
C ALA A 60 5.91 -5.40 0.47
N ASN A 61 6.19 -5.85 1.69
CA ASN A 61 5.58 -7.05 2.29
C ASN A 61 4.35 -6.70 3.15
N LEU A 62 3.35 -6.11 2.51
CA LEU A 62 2.17 -5.55 3.20
C LEU A 62 1.38 -6.61 4.00
N LEU A 63 1.40 -7.88 3.59
CA LEU A 63 0.66 -8.98 4.24
C LEU A 63 1.03 -9.17 5.71
N VAL A 64 2.24 -8.74 6.11
CA VAL A 64 2.67 -8.77 7.50
C VAL A 64 1.68 -8.02 8.40
N ALA A 65 1.04 -6.96 7.90
CA ALA A 65 0.09 -6.15 8.65
C ALA A 65 -1.07 -6.98 9.22
N SER A 66 -1.65 -7.86 8.40
CA SER A 66 -2.76 -8.73 8.82
C SER A 66 -2.38 -9.73 9.90
N ARG A 67 -1.12 -10.22 9.91
CA ARG A 67 -0.65 -11.17 10.94
C ARG A 67 -0.49 -10.52 12.30
N ILE A 68 -0.21 -9.22 12.29
CA ILE A 68 0.09 -8.43 13.47
C ILE A 68 -1.20 -7.84 14.06
N ILE A 69 -2.06 -7.28 13.21
CA ILE A 69 -3.31 -6.60 13.62
C ILE A 69 -4.44 -7.62 13.87
N GLY A 70 -4.45 -8.75 13.15
CA GLY A 70 -5.44 -9.82 13.27
C GLY A 70 -5.96 -10.26 11.90
N LEU A 71 -5.97 -11.58 11.64
CA LEU A 71 -6.23 -12.12 10.30
C LEU A 71 -7.67 -11.92 9.81
N ASP A 72 -8.61 -11.78 10.74
CA ASP A 72 -10.06 -11.76 10.51
C ASP A 72 -10.62 -10.35 10.23
N ASN A 73 -9.80 -9.30 10.32
CA ASN A 73 -10.25 -7.96 9.96
C ASN A 73 -10.39 -7.81 8.44
N ASP A 74 -11.17 -6.80 8.04
CA ASP A 74 -11.35 -6.41 6.64
C ASP A 74 -10.17 -5.54 6.18
N TYR A 75 -9.41 -6.02 5.18
CA TYR A 75 -8.22 -5.33 4.67
C TYR A 75 -8.30 -5.08 3.17
N THR A 76 -7.75 -3.95 2.74
CA THR A 76 -7.35 -3.73 1.33
C THR A 76 -5.86 -3.45 1.26
N PHE A 77 -5.14 -4.25 0.49
CA PHE A 77 -3.70 -4.08 0.28
C PHE A 77 -3.44 -3.18 -0.94
N VAL A 78 -2.80 -2.05 -0.70
CA VAL A 78 -2.57 -0.98 -1.67
C VAL A 78 -1.07 -0.88 -1.93
N TYR A 79 -0.61 -1.58 -2.97
CA TYR A 79 0.78 -1.58 -3.40
C TYR A 79 1.12 -0.35 -4.26
N ASP A 80 2.41 -0.04 -4.38
CA ASP A 80 2.89 1.00 -5.30
C ASP A 80 2.49 0.69 -6.76
N ASN A 81 2.19 1.74 -7.52
CA ASN A 81 1.80 1.68 -8.93
C ASN A 81 3.00 1.43 -9.85
N GLU A 82 3.67 0.31 -9.68
CA GLU A 82 4.84 -0.09 -10.47
C GLU A 82 4.57 -1.39 -11.26
N PRO A 83 3.83 -1.34 -12.38
CA PRO A 83 3.41 -2.54 -13.12
C PRO A 83 4.57 -3.36 -13.72
N ARG A 84 5.78 -2.82 -13.76
CA ARG A 84 6.99 -3.50 -14.25
C ARG A 84 7.86 -4.08 -13.13
N ASN A 85 7.51 -3.82 -11.87
CA ASN A 85 8.26 -4.30 -10.72
C ASN A 85 7.84 -5.73 -10.38
N LYS A 86 8.71 -6.71 -10.70
CA LYS A 86 8.45 -8.14 -10.47
C LYS A 86 8.13 -8.47 -9.01
N GLN A 87 8.75 -7.75 -8.06
CA GLN A 87 8.54 -7.99 -6.64
C GLN A 87 7.14 -7.55 -6.20
N ILE A 88 6.69 -6.37 -6.64
CA ILE A 88 5.33 -5.87 -6.37
C ILE A 88 4.29 -6.80 -6.98
N VAL A 89 4.42 -7.15 -8.27
CA VAL A 89 3.50 -8.08 -8.95
C VAL A 89 3.47 -9.45 -8.25
N SER A 90 4.63 -9.96 -7.80
CA SER A 90 4.69 -11.22 -7.03
C SER A 90 3.96 -11.10 -5.69
N ASN A 91 4.12 -9.99 -4.96
CA ASN A 91 3.46 -9.78 -3.68
C ASN A 91 1.95 -9.62 -3.83
N MET A 92 1.48 -8.91 -4.87
CA MET A 92 0.06 -8.83 -5.22
C MET A 92 -0.54 -10.21 -5.51
N ASN A 93 0.14 -11.04 -6.32
CA ASN A 93 -0.29 -12.42 -6.58
C ASN A 93 -0.39 -13.25 -5.30
N LYS A 94 0.58 -13.12 -4.39
CA LYS A 94 0.54 -13.80 -3.08
C LYS A 94 -0.64 -13.35 -2.22
N ALA A 95 -0.97 -12.05 -2.23
CA ALA A 95 -2.12 -11.52 -1.52
C ALA A 95 -3.43 -12.09 -2.06
N ILE A 96 -3.60 -12.09 -3.39
CA ILE A 96 -4.78 -12.68 -4.05
C ILE A 96 -4.90 -14.17 -3.71
N ALA A 97 -3.80 -14.93 -3.77
CA ALA A 97 -3.79 -16.35 -3.44
C ALA A 97 -4.16 -16.65 -1.97
N GLN A 98 -3.97 -15.69 -1.07
CA GLN A 98 -4.40 -15.75 0.33
C GLN A 98 -5.83 -15.22 0.54
N GLY A 99 -6.59 -15.02 -0.54
CA GLY A 99 -7.97 -14.52 -0.48
C GLY A 99 -8.08 -13.07 0.00
N LYS A 100 -7.01 -12.27 -0.16
CA LYS A 100 -6.99 -10.87 0.27
C LYS A 100 -7.43 -9.93 -0.85
N ASP A 101 -8.09 -8.84 -0.47
CA ASP A 101 -8.49 -7.78 -1.39
C ASP A 101 -7.32 -6.87 -1.69
N ILE A 102 -7.13 -6.54 -2.97
CA ILE A 102 -6.04 -5.68 -3.44
C ILE A 102 -6.58 -4.51 -4.25
N CYS A 103 -5.92 -3.36 -4.15
CA CYS A 103 -6.13 -2.26 -5.08
C CYS A 103 -5.31 -2.48 -6.35
N VAL A 104 -5.94 -2.42 -7.51
CA VAL A 104 -5.26 -2.42 -8.82
C VAL A 104 -5.50 -1.08 -9.50
N TRP A 105 -4.48 -0.23 -9.54
CA TRP A 105 -4.58 1.13 -10.05
C TRP A 105 -5.07 1.18 -11.51
N PRO A 106 -6.00 2.09 -11.86
CA PRO A 106 -6.43 2.25 -13.25
C PRO A 106 -5.30 2.87 -14.09
N ASP A 107 -5.28 2.56 -15.40
CA ASP A 107 -4.25 3.05 -16.33
C ASP A 107 -4.17 4.58 -16.43
N THR A 108 -5.19 5.31 -15.97
CA THR A 108 -5.20 6.77 -15.88
C THR A 108 -4.20 7.30 -14.84
N ILE A 109 -3.83 6.48 -13.84
CA ILE A 109 -2.90 6.86 -12.78
C ILE A 109 -1.47 6.56 -13.22
N LYS A 110 -0.65 7.63 -13.31
CA LYS A 110 0.76 7.55 -13.72
C LYS A 110 1.75 7.74 -12.58
N ALA A 111 1.31 8.34 -11.47
CA ALA A 111 2.10 8.49 -10.26
C ALA A 111 2.46 7.11 -9.67
N LYS A 112 3.65 6.98 -9.10
CA LYS A 112 4.14 5.70 -8.57
C LYS A 112 3.54 5.35 -7.21
N ASP A 113 3.38 6.32 -6.34
CA ASP A 113 2.86 6.15 -4.99
C ASP A 113 1.77 7.21 -4.70
N ILE A 114 1.09 7.07 -3.56
CA ILE A 114 0.00 7.98 -3.16
C ILE A 114 0.55 9.40 -2.93
N ASN A 115 1.73 9.53 -2.33
CA ASN A 115 2.39 10.82 -2.14
C ASN A 115 2.68 11.52 -3.49
N GLU A 116 3.08 10.81 -4.53
CA GLU A 116 3.21 11.35 -5.89
C GLU A 116 1.86 11.76 -6.48
N MET A 117 0.78 11.02 -6.19
CA MET A 117 -0.59 11.44 -6.58
C MET A 117 -0.98 12.76 -5.91
N ILE A 118 -0.74 12.92 -4.62
CA ILE A 118 -0.98 14.17 -3.88
C ILE A 118 -0.14 15.31 -4.48
N LEU A 119 1.14 15.08 -4.73
CA LEU A 119 2.03 16.09 -5.33
C LEU A 119 1.62 16.45 -6.76
N SER A 120 0.92 15.56 -7.47
CA SER A 120 0.34 15.84 -8.79
C SER A 120 -0.94 16.67 -8.76
N GLY A 121 -1.46 16.99 -7.56
CA GLY A 121 -2.66 17.81 -7.36
C GLY A 121 -3.95 17.01 -7.11
N MET A 122 -3.88 15.69 -6.98
CA MET A 122 -5.04 14.89 -6.59
C MET A 122 -5.38 15.12 -5.12
N SER A 123 -6.68 15.15 -4.79
CA SER A 123 -7.12 15.22 -3.39
C SER A 123 -7.07 13.85 -2.72
N ALA A 124 -6.80 13.81 -1.42
CA ALA A 124 -6.84 12.58 -0.62
C ALA A 124 -8.18 11.83 -0.77
N ALA A 125 -9.30 12.57 -0.77
CA ALA A 125 -10.63 11.99 -0.97
C ALA A 125 -10.80 11.34 -2.36
N ALA A 126 -10.25 11.94 -3.41
CA ALA A 126 -10.29 11.36 -4.76
C ALA A 126 -9.43 10.09 -4.84
N ILE A 127 -8.25 10.08 -4.20
CA ILE A 127 -7.38 8.89 -4.15
C ILE A 127 -8.07 7.77 -3.38
N GLN A 128 -8.66 8.05 -2.22
CA GLN A 128 -9.44 7.07 -1.44
C GLN A 128 -10.56 6.47 -2.30
N HIS A 129 -11.33 7.31 -2.99
CA HIS A 129 -12.41 6.84 -3.87
C HIS A 129 -11.89 5.93 -5.01
N ILE A 130 -10.72 6.25 -5.58
CA ILE A 130 -10.08 5.41 -6.60
C ILE A 130 -9.70 4.05 -6.01
N ILE A 131 -9.11 4.03 -4.82
CA ILE A 131 -8.77 2.77 -4.13
C ILE A 131 -10.04 1.94 -3.91
N ASP A 132 -11.09 2.55 -3.35
CA ASP A 132 -12.34 1.86 -3.03
C ASP A 132 -13.02 1.27 -4.27
N THR A 133 -13.01 2.00 -5.39
CA THR A 133 -13.63 1.57 -6.65
C THR A 133 -12.76 0.63 -7.49
N ASN A 134 -11.47 0.50 -7.15
CA ASN A 134 -10.51 -0.39 -7.82
C ASN A 134 -9.95 -1.46 -6.88
N THR A 135 -10.70 -1.79 -5.82
CA THR A 135 -10.42 -2.91 -4.93
C THR A 135 -11.10 -4.17 -5.46
N PHE A 136 -10.32 -5.24 -5.62
CA PHE A 136 -10.79 -6.50 -6.18
C PHE A 136 -10.28 -7.69 -5.36
N SER A 137 -10.99 -8.81 -5.45
CA SER A 137 -10.62 -10.07 -4.80
C SER A 137 -10.74 -11.27 -5.76
N GLY A 138 -10.12 -12.39 -5.37
CA GLY A 138 -10.20 -13.67 -6.10
C GLY A 138 -9.91 -13.56 -7.59
N LEU A 139 -10.75 -14.21 -8.42
CA LEU A 139 -10.56 -14.27 -9.87
C LEU A 139 -10.59 -12.89 -10.54
N GLN A 140 -11.43 -11.97 -10.05
CA GLN A 140 -11.51 -10.61 -10.60
C GLN A 140 -10.19 -9.86 -10.36
N ALA A 141 -9.60 -9.99 -9.16
CA ALA A 141 -8.28 -9.43 -8.88
C ALA A 141 -7.20 -10.02 -9.76
N THR A 142 -7.19 -11.35 -9.96
CA THR A 142 -6.24 -12.02 -10.85
C THR A 142 -6.33 -11.47 -12.28
N MET A 143 -7.54 -11.33 -12.83
CA MET A 143 -7.74 -10.77 -14.18
C MET A 143 -7.26 -9.31 -14.26
N LYS A 144 -7.63 -8.48 -13.29
CA LYS A 144 -7.21 -7.07 -13.24
C LYS A 144 -5.70 -6.91 -13.13
N LEU A 145 -5.06 -7.70 -12.26
CA LEU A 145 -3.60 -7.71 -12.09
C LEU A 145 -2.89 -8.13 -13.38
N ASN A 146 -3.39 -9.15 -14.09
CA ASN A 146 -2.79 -9.59 -15.35
C ASN A 146 -2.85 -8.53 -16.45
N ILE A 147 -3.91 -7.71 -16.48
CA ILE A 147 -4.04 -6.59 -17.43
C ILE A 147 -3.10 -5.43 -17.04
N TRP A 148 -3.01 -5.13 -15.74
CA TRP A 148 -2.20 -4.03 -15.23
C TRP A 148 -0.69 -4.32 -15.30
N SER A 149 -0.28 -5.56 -14.99
CA SER A 149 1.11 -6.02 -14.98
C SER A 149 1.76 -5.93 -16.36
N LYS A 150 3.01 -5.48 -16.39
CA LYS A 150 3.86 -5.29 -17.59
C LYS A 150 5.22 -5.99 -17.40
N VAL A 151 5.23 -7.03 -16.57
CA VAL A 151 6.37 -7.91 -16.28
C VAL A 151 6.51 -9.00 -17.33
#